data_AF-A0A1F8JR03-F1
#
_entry.id   AF-A0A1F8JR03-F1
#
_cell.length_a   1.000
_cell.length_b   1.000
_cell.length_c   1.000
_cell.angle_alpha   90.00
_cell.angle_beta   90.00
_cell.angle_gamma   90.00
#
_symmetry.space_group_name_H-M   'P 1'
#
loop_
_entity.id
_entity.type
_entity.pdbx_description
1 polymer ?
#
loop_
_entity_poly.entity_id
_entity_poly.type
_entity_poly.pdbx_seq_one_letter_code
_entity_poly.pdbx_strand_id
1 'polypeptide(L)'
;MFEANMDSLLSQLGIGVASSFIYDLLKGCAKKFVQPHFEDYKRELLPYISVRNAEVVANTIIEFAAHNGDIVISGSEIFSQKSISFESSPKGSFELKDGTYSSTKDTSMQAGMGASIKGRGGAKIEQTNHGGIKFSA
;
A
#
# COMPACT_ATOMS: atom_id res chain seq x y z
N MET A 1 18.37 0.96 -22.97
CA MET A 1 17.46 1.15 -21.83
C MET A 1 18.29 0.82 -20.61
N PHE A 2 18.68 1.80 -19.79
CA PHE A 2 19.52 1.53 -18.62
C PHE A 2 18.66 0.75 -17.63
N GLU A 3 19.05 -0.49 -17.29
CA GLU A 3 18.50 -1.18 -16.13
C GLU A 3 18.87 -0.35 -14.90
N ALA A 4 17.92 0.45 -14.42
CA ALA A 4 18.08 1.11 -13.14
C ALA A 4 18.15 0.01 -12.08
N ASN A 5 19.26 -0.07 -11.35
CA ASN A 5 19.44 -0.98 -10.23
C ASN A 5 19.27 -0.21 -8.89
N MET A 6 19.08 -0.93 -7.79
CA MET A 6 18.81 -0.31 -6.48
C MET A 6 19.91 0.70 -6.08
N ASP A 7 21.18 0.43 -6.37
CA ASP A 7 22.28 1.37 -6.08
C ASP A 7 22.12 2.70 -6.82
N SER A 8 21.72 2.65 -8.10
CA SER A 8 21.46 3.86 -8.89
C SER A 8 20.28 4.66 -8.34
N LEU A 9 19.23 3.99 -7.85
CA LEU A 9 18.07 4.64 -7.23
C LEU A 9 18.46 5.33 -5.91
N LEU A 10 19.15 4.62 -5.02
CA LEU A 10 19.55 5.15 -3.71
C LEU A 10 20.47 6.37 -3.87
N SER A 11 21.38 6.34 -4.84
CA SER A 11 22.23 7.48 -5.19
C SER A 11 21.42 8.71 -5.67
N GLN A 12 20.42 8.50 -6.54
CA GLN A 12 19.52 9.57 -6.99
C GLN A 12 18.68 10.16 -5.87
N LEU A 13 18.28 9.34 -4.91
CA LEU A 13 17.54 9.75 -3.71
C LEU A 13 18.43 10.39 -2.64
N GLY A 14 19.74 10.48 -2.87
CA GLY A 14 20.71 11.07 -1.93
C GLY A 14 20.90 10.23 -0.66
N ILE A 15 20.65 8.92 -0.72
CA ILE A 15 20.73 8.02 0.43
C ILE A 15 22.10 7.33 0.43
N GLY A 16 22.85 7.50 1.52
CA GLY A 16 24.14 6.84 1.73
C GLY A 16 24.07 5.40 2.23
N VAL A 17 22.98 4.68 1.96
CA VAL A 17 22.75 3.31 2.46
C VAL A 17 23.01 2.32 1.32
N ALA A 18 23.63 1.19 1.63
CA ALA A 18 23.91 0.14 0.64
C ALA A 18 22.61 -0.57 0.20
N SER A 19 22.51 -0.88 -1.10
CA SER A 19 21.37 -1.66 -1.64
C SER A 19 21.19 -3.01 -0.95
N SER A 20 22.29 -3.69 -0.59
CA SER A 20 22.26 -4.96 0.14
C SER A 20 21.52 -4.83 1.48
N PHE A 21 21.78 -3.76 2.23
CA PHE A 21 21.11 -3.49 3.50
C PHE A 21 19.60 -3.25 3.30
N ILE A 22 19.22 -2.49 2.27
CA ILE A 22 17.82 -2.29 1.90
C ILE A 22 17.15 -3.63 1.58
N TYR A 23 17.79 -4.46 0.74
CA TYR A 23 17.26 -5.78 0.41
C TYR A 23 17.18 -6.71 1.63
N ASP A 24 18.11 -6.62 2.57
CA ASP A 24 18.05 -7.39 3.81
C ASP A 24 16.87 -6.96 4.69
N LEU A 25 16.57 -5.67 4.76
CA LEU A 25 15.36 -5.16 5.42
C LEU A 25 14.08 -5.65 4.74
N LEU A 26 14.00 -5.55 3.41
CA LEU A 26 12.85 -6.03 2.63
C LEU A 26 12.64 -7.54 2.81
N LYS A 27 13.71 -8.35 2.70
CA LYS A 27 13.66 -9.80 2.94
C LYS A 27 13.32 -10.13 4.40
N GLY A 28 13.82 -9.35 5.35
CA GLY A 28 13.48 -9.46 6.76
C GLY A 28 11.99 -9.26 7.00
N CYS A 29 11.42 -8.22 6.38
CA CYS A 29 9.98 -7.97 6.38
C CYS A 29 9.21 -9.15 5.75
N ALA A 30 9.65 -9.65 4.60
CA ALA A 30 9.05 -10.80 3.92
C ALA A 30 9.08 -12.10 4.71
N LYS A 31 10.05 -12.28 5.62
CA LYS A 31 10.11 -13.42 6.54
C LYS A 31 9.23 -13.23 7.78
N LYS A 32 9.01 -11.98 8.19
CA LYS A 32 8.25 -11.62 9.39
C LYS A 32 6.73 -11.67 9.16
N PHE A 33 6.28 -11.36 7.94
CA PHE A 33 4.87 -11.36 7.57
C PHE A 33 4.59 -12.42 6.51
N VAL A 34 3.51 -13.19 6.70
CA VAL A 34 3.09 -14.25 5.76
C VAL A 34 2.74 -13.68 4.37
N GLN A 35 2.28 -12.42 4.33
CA GLN A 35 2.06 -11.62 3.12
C GLN A 35 2.30 -10.14 3.45
N PRO A 36 3.50 -9.61 3.22
CA PRO A 36 3.83 -8.25 3.64
C PRO A 36 3.11 -7.20 2.79
N HIS A 37 2.51 -6.21 3.45
CA HIS A 37 1.89 -5.06 2.80
C HIS A 37 2.89 -3.92 2.60
N PHE A 38 2.53 -2.95 1.76
CA PHE A 38 3.35 -1.76 1.49
C PHE A 38 3.76 -1.04 2.79
N GLU A 39 2.80 -0.86 3.70
CA GLU A 39 3.04 -0.21 5.01
C GLU A 39 3.95 -1.04 5.94
N ASP A 40 3.99 -2.36 5.81
CA ASP A 40 4.92 -3.18 6.58
C ASP A 40 6.36 -2.92 6.15
N TYR A 41 6.61 -2.85 4.84
CA TYR A 41 7.93 -2.49 4.31
C TYR A 41 8.31 -1.05 4.67
N LYS A 42 7.36 -0.11 4.60
CA LYS A 42 7.57 1.29 4.96
C LYS A 42 7.99 1.42 6.42
N ARG A 43 7.31 0.72 7.33
CA ARG A 43 7.64 0.71 8.77
C ARG A 43 9.04 0.16 9.04
N GLU A 44 9.50 -0.85 8.31
CA GLU A 44 10.83 -1.44 8.50
C GLU A 44 11.94 -0.56 7.87
N LEU A 45 11.64 0.18 6.80
CA LEU A 45 12.61 1.04 6.10
C LEU A 45 12.81 2.42 6.76
N LEU A 46 11.71 3.04 7.21
CA LEU A 46 11.71 4.41 7.72
C LEU A 46 12.76 4.72 8.79
N PRO A 47 13.01 3.85 9.80
CA PRO A 47 14.01 4.10 10.83
C PRO A 47 15.44 4.29 10.30
N TYR A 48 15.72 3.78 9.10
CA TYR A 48 17.05 3.78 8.50
C TYR A 48 17.23 4.86 7.42
N ILE A 49 16.16 5.56 7.07
CA ILE A 49 16.16 6.63 6.07
C ILE A 49 16.12 7.97 6.81
N SER A 50 17.29 8.54 7.10
CA SER A 50 17.43 9.83 7.80
C SER A 50 17.58 11.00 6.82
N VAL A 51 16.58 11.23 5.97
CA VAL A 51 16.56 12.36 5.03
C VAL A 51 15.26 13.16 5.12
N ARG A 52 15.30 14.43 4.72
CA ARG A 52 14.09 15.25 4.55
C ARG A 52 13.22 14.54 3.50
N ASN A 53 11.98 14.19 3.88
CA ASN A 53 11.05 13.36 3.10
C ASN A 53 11.33 11.84 3.13
N ALA A 54 11.83 11.30 4.23
CA ALA A 54 12.07 9.86 4.43
C ALA A 54 10.90 8.95 4.01
N GLU A 55 9.66 9.40 4.18
CA GLU A 55 8.47 8.66 3.72
C GLU A 55 8.39 8.52 2.20
N VAL A 56 8.60 9.60 1.46
CA VAL A 56 8.58 9.58 -0.01
C VAL A 56 9.68 8.65 -0.51
N VAL A 57 10.84 8.73 0.12
CA VAL A 57 12.01 7.92 -0.21
C VAL A 57 11.76 6.43 0.06
N ALA A 58 11.18 6.08 1.22
CA ALA A 58 10.79 4.71 1.54
C ALA A 58 9.79 4.17 0.51
N ASN A 59 8.79 4.96 0.14
CA ASN A 59 7.80 4.55 -0.86
C ASN A 59 8.45 4.25 -2.21
N THR A 60 9.32 5.14 -2.70
CA THR A 60 10.02 4.93 -3.98
C THR A 60 10.87 3.66 -3.99
N ILE A 61 11.53 3.33 -2.87
CA ILE A 61 12.31 2.07 -2.74
C ILE A 61 11.41 0.84 -2.84
N ILE A 62 10.26 0.86 -2.15
CA ILE A 62 9.31 -0.26 -2.12
C ILE A 62 8.68 -0.46 -3.49
N GLU A 63 8.24 0.63 -4.13
CA GLU A 63 7.68 0.62 -5.49
C GLU A 63 8.68 0.07 -6.51
N PHE A 64 9.94 0.49 -6.44
CA PHE A 64 10.99 0.01 -7.31
C PHE A 64 11.24 -1.50 -7.12
N ALA A 65 11.36 -1.96 -5.87
CA ALA A 65 11.56 -3.37 -5.58
C ALA A 65 10.36 -4.23 -6.05
N ALA A 66 9.14 -3.72 -5.88
CA ALA A 66 7.94 -4.40 -6.36
C ALA A 66 7.86 -4.44 -7.89
N HIS A 67 8.21 -3.33 -8.57
CA HIS A 67 8.20 -3.25 -10.03
C HIS A 67 9.20 -4.21 -10.67
N ASN A 68 10.35 -4.40 -10.05
CA ASN A 68 11.37 -5.36 -10.50
C ASN A 68 11.05 -6.81 -10.13
N GLY A 69 9.99 -7.06 -9.36
CA GLY A 69 9.62 -8.38 -8.88
C GLY A 69 10.50 -8.90 -7.75
N ASP A 70 11.32 -8.05 -7.12
CA ASP A 70 12.18 -8.41 -5.98
C ASP A 70 11.34 -8.72 -4.73
N ILE A 71 10.17 -8.09 -4.62
CA ILE A 71 9.17 -8.33 -3.58
C ILE A 71 7.77 -8.45 -4.19
N VAL A 72 6.89 -9.19 -3.51
CA VAL A 72 5.46 -9.21 -3.81
C VAL A 72 4.73 -8.48 -2.69
N ILE A 73 3.87 -7.54 -3.08
CA ILE A 73 3.01 -6.80 -2.16
C ILE A 73 1.61 -7.34 -2.34
N SER A 74 1.05 -7.92 -1.29
CA SER A 74 -0.35 -8.33 -1.25
C SER A 74 -1.22 -7.16 -0.81
N GLY A 75 -2.47 -7.08 -1.29
CA GLY A 75 -3.42 -6.03 -0.92
C GLY A 75 -3.75 -5.07 -2.07
N SER A 76 -5.00 -4.64 -2.14
CA SER A 76 -5.47 -3.71 -3.19
C SER A 76 -5.44 -2.28 -2.69
N GLU A 77 -4.88 -1.36 -3.49
CA GLU A 77 -4.93 0.07 -3.23
C GLU A 77 -5.77 0.77 -4.30
N ILE A 78 -6.75 1.56 -3.87
CA ILE A 78 -7.60 2.35 -4.77
C ILE A 78 -7.55 3.82 -4.35
N PHE A 79 -7.16 4.68 -5.28
CA PHE A 79 -7.18 6.12 -5.10
C PHE A 79 -8.13 6.79 -6.08
N SER A 80 -8.93 7.74 -5.61
CA SER A 80 -9.79 8.58 -6.45
C SER A 80 -9.92 9.98 -5.88
N GLN A 81 -9.68 11.00 -6.70
CA GLN A 81 -9.82 12.40 -6.28
C GLN A 81 -11.26 12.78 -5.89
N LYS A 82 -12.27 12.01 -6.31
CA LYS A 82 -13.70 12.34 -6.11
C LYS A 82 -14.39 11.37 -5.18
N SER A 83 -14.57 10.13 -5.60
CA SER A 83 -15.31 9.13 -4.85
C SER A 83 -14.87 7.71 -5.18
N ILE A 84 -15.10 6.80 -4.23
CA ILE A 84 -14.92 5.35 -4.38
C ILE A 84 -16.21 4.68 -3.91
N SER A 85 -16.71 3.72 -4.69
CA SER A 85 -17.92 2.97 -4.36
C SER A 85 -17.65 1.47 -4.46
N PHE A 86 -17.94 0.76 -3.38
CA PHE A 86 -17.96 -0.70 -3.32
C PHE A 86 -19.41 -1.15 -3.26
N GLU A 87 -19.85 -1.95 -4.23
CA GLU A 87 -21.25 -2.36 -4.34
C GLU A 87 -21.35 -3.86 -4.64
N SER A 88 -22.29 -4.51 -3.98
CA SER A 88 -22.67 -5.89 -4.28
C SER A 88 -23.95 -5.89 -5.09
N SER A 89 -24.05 -6.76 -6.10
CA SER A 89 -25.32 -7.01 -6.76
C SER A 89 -26.33 -7.66 -5.78
N PRO A 90 -27.65 -7.67 -6.08
CA PRO A 90 -28.67 -8.24 -5.18
C PRO A 90 -28.44 -9.71 -4.78
N LYS A 91 -27.66 -10.46 -5.58
CA LYS A 91 -27.28 -11.86 -5.28
C LYS A 91 -25.78 -12.04 -5.03
N GLY A 92 -24.99 -10.96 -5.10
CA GLY A 92 -23.54 -10.97 -4.97
C GLY A 92 -23.06 -10.48 -3.62
N SER A 93 -21.73 -10.40 -3.49
CA SER A 93 -21.03 -9.87 -2.33
C SER A 93 -19.72 -9.19 -2.75
N PHE A 94 -19.23 -8.28 -1.93
CA PHE A 94 -17.85 -7.80 -1.98
C PHE A 94 -17.20 -8.01 -0.61
N GLU A 95 -15.87 -8.09 -0.61
CA GLU A 95 -15.06 -8.16 0.61
C GLU A 95 -13.81 -7.29 0.43
N LEU A 96 -13.60 -6.36 1.37
CA LEU A 96 -12.35 -5.64 1.55
C LEU A 96 -11.64 -6.28 2.73
N LYS A 97 -10.45 -6.87 2.51
CA LYS A 97 -9.72 -7.60 3.54
C LYS A 97 -8.22 -7.47 3.33
N ASP A 98 -7.46 -8.02 4.26
CA ASP A 98 -6.02 -8.29 4.10
C ASP A 98 -5.27 -7.06 3.55
N GLY A 99 -5.24 -5.98 4.34
CA GLY A 99 -4.47 -4.78 4.01
C GLY A 99 -5.03 -3.93 2.86
N THR A 100 -6.26 -4.19 2.41
CA THR A 100 -6.92 -3.35 1.40
C THR A 100 -7.05 -1.91 1.91
N TYR A 101 -6.60 -0.97 1.08
CA TYR A 101 -6.66 0.46 1.34
C TYR A 101 -7.42 1.17 0.23
N SER A 102 -8.23 2.16 0.61
CA SER A 102 -8.93 3.02 -0.32
C SER A 102 -8.98 4.44 0.19
N SER A 103 -8.71 5.42 -0.67
CA SER A 103 -8.69 6.83 -0.29
C SER A 103 -9.26 7.75 -1.35
N THR A 104 -9.93 8.79 -0.86
CA THR A 104 -10.23 10.01 -1.61
C THR A 104 -9.39 11.16 -1.07
N LYS A 105 -9.53 12.34 -1.68
CA LYS A 105 -8.91 13.56 -1.13
C LYS A 105 -9.33 13.88 0.32
N ASP A 106 -10.52 13.42 0.74
CA ASP A 106 -11.12 13.79 2.05
C ASP A 106 -11.36 12.59 2.98
N THR A 107 -11.27 11.35 2.50
CA THR A 107 -11.61 10.16 3.30
C THR A 107 -10.66 9.00 3.02
N SER A 108 -10.50 8.09 3.98
CA SER A 108 -9.76 6.85 3.80
C SER A 108 -10.42 5.68 4.52
N MET A 109 -10.36 4.49 3.92
CA MET A 109 -10.72 3.22 4.55
C MET A 109 -9.56 2.25 4.43
N GLN A 110 -9.26 1.58 5.54
CA GLN A 110 -8.24 0.54 5.59
C GLN A 110 -8.81 -0.69 6.30
N ALA A 111 -8.81 -1.82 5.61
CA ALA A 111 -8.99 -3.11 6.26
C ALA A 111 -7.61 -3.59 6.72
N GLY A 112 -7.30 -3.41 8.00
CA GLY A 112 -6.05 -3.90 8.59
C GLY A 112 -5.91 -5.42 8.49
N MET A 113 -4.74 -5.95 8.82
CA MET A 113 -4.51 -7.40 8.78
C MET A 113 -5.51 -8.16 9.65
N GLY A 114 -6.12 -9.21 9.08
CA GLY A 114 -7.15 -10.02 9.74
C GLY A 114 -8.52 -9.31 9.88
N ALA A 115 -8.63 -8.05 9.49
CA ALA A 115 -9.90 -7.34 9.41
C ALA A 115 -10.53 -7.56 8.03
N SER A 116 -11.87 -7.59 8.01
CA SER A 116 -12.62 -7.61 6.76
C SER A 116 -13.87 -6.74 6.85
N ILE A 117 -14.21 -6.10 5.73
CA ILE A 117 -15.46 -5.41 5.50
C ILE A 117 -16.19 -6.15 4.40
N LYS A 118 -17.37 -6.70 4.71
CA LYS A 118 -18.18 -7.50 3.79
C LYS A 118 -19.50 -6.82 3.50
N GLY A 119 -19.84 -6.71 2.23
CA GLY A 119 -21.18 -6.33 1.78
C GLY A 119 -21.81 -7.47 0.98
N ARG A 120 -23.12 -7.65 1.11
CA ARG A 120 -23.91 -8.64 0.36
C ARG A 120 -25.29 -8.09 0.03
N GLY A 121 -25.88 -8.56 -1.06
CA GLY A 121 -27.31 -8.41 -1.32
C GLY A 121 -27.75 -6.99 -1.61
N GLY A 122 -26.98 -6.23 -2.40
CA GLY A 122 -27.27 -4.82 -2.70
C GLY A 122 -26.52 -3.84 -1.79
N ALA A 123 -25.81 -4.33 -0.77
CA ALA A 123 -25.02 -3.48 0.10
C ALA A 123 -24.00 -2.64 -0.69
N LYS A 124 -23.85 -1.38 -0.27
CA LYS A 124 -22.96 -0.39 -0.85
C LYS A 124 -22.21 0.39 0.23
N ILE A 125 -20.92 0.62 0.00
CA ILE A 125 -20.07 1.54 0.76
C ILE A 125 -19.55 2.61 -0.20
N GLU A 126 -19.72 3.88 0.18
CA GLU A 126 -19.31 5.01 -0.66
C GLU A 126 -18.46 6.01 0.12
N GLN A 127 -17.22 6.20 -0.33
CA GLN A 127 -16.40 7.34 0.05
C GLN A 127 -16.82 8.53 -0.81
N THR A 128 -17.47 9.50 -0.18
CA THR A 128 -18.03 10.66 -0.87
C THR A 128 -16.98 11.74 -1.13
N ASN A 129 -17.29 12.61 -2.09
CA ASN A 129 -16.53 13.81 -2.45
C ASN A 129 -16.72 14.99 -1.48
N HIS A 130 -17.49 14.78 -0.39
CA HIS A 130 -17.83 15.80 0.61
C HIS A 130 -17.32 15.44 2.01
N GLY A 131 -16.34 14.53 2.11
CA GLY A 131 -15.69 14.17 3.37
C GLY A 131 -16.45 13.21 4.27
N GLY A 132 -17.21 12.28 3.69
CA GLY A 132 -17.96 11.27 4.45
C GLY A 132 -17.91 9.88 3.83
N ILE A 133 -18.04 8.85 4.68
CA ILE A 133 -18.17 7.45 4.28
C ILE A 133 -19.60 7.01 4.56
N LYS A 134 -20.34 6.60 3.52
CA LYS A 134 -21.74 6.20 3.62
C LYS A 134 -21.89 4.69 3.47
N PHE A 135 -22.70 4.09 4.33
CA PHE A 135 -23.13 2.69 4.24
C PHE A 135 -24.63 2.67 3.88
N SER A 136 -25.01 1.87 2.88
CA SER A 136 -26.40 1.69 2.45
C SER A 136 -26.65 0.27 1.93
N ALA A 137 -27.92 -0.14 1.87
CA ALA A 137 -28.37 -1.41 1.31
C ALA A 137 -29.70 -1.22 0.58
#